data_AF-A0A849H829-F1
#
_entry.id   AF-A0A849H829-F1
#
_cell.length_a   1.000
_cell.length_b   1.000
_cell.length_c   1.000
_cell.angle_alpha   90.00
_cell.angle_beta   90.00
_cell.angle_gamma   90.00
#
_symmetry.space_group_name_H-M   'P 1'
#
loop_
_entity.id
_entity.type
_entity.pdbx_description
1 polymer ?
#
loop_
_entity_poly.entity_id
_entity_poly.type
_entity_poly.pdbx_seq_one_letter_code
_entity_poly.pdbx_strand_id
1 'polypeptide(L)'
;MAQTLLQRKAQKHIVNESRWLQKVLFGLDKARQARQKLAEIRGEELSPVTIETSEGPVTLSALEEAIRLRSDTLLETLEKRRSGLLLGLKGSKA
;
A
#
# COMPACT_ATOMS: atom_id res chain seq x y z
N MET A 1 -25.07 16.88 -8.97
CA MET A 1 -24.61 16.87 -7.56
C MET A 1 -24.34 15.46 -6.99
N ALA A 2 -25.12 14.43 -7.32
CA ALA A 2 -24.88 13.07 -6.77
C ALA A 2 -23.55 12.43 -7.24
N GLN A 3 -23.16 12.62 -8.51
CA GLN A 3 -21.92 12.07 -9.07
C GLN A 3 -20.66 12.64 -8.39
N THR A 4 -20.64 13.91 -8.00
CA THR A 4 -19.49 14.53 -7.34
C THR A 4 -19.29 14.03 -5.91
N LEU A 5 -20.37 13.67 -5.20
CA LEU A 5 -20.30 13.06 -3.88
C LEU A 5 -19.77 11.61 -3.94
N LEU A 6 -20.20 10.83 -4.93
CA LEU A 6 -19.70 9.47 -5.16
C LEU A 6 -18.22 9.48 -5.51
N GLN A 7 -17.77 10.42 -6.35
CA GLN A 7 -16.35 10.58 -6.68
C GLN A 7 -15.51 10.94 -5.46
N ARG A 8 -15.98 11.84 -4.59
CA ARG A 8 -15.28 12.20 -3.34
C ARG A 8 -15.18 11.02 -2.38
N LYS A 9 -16.25 10.22 -2.23
CA LYS A 9 -16.23 9.00 -1.42
C LYS A 9 -15.21 8.00 -1.96
N ALA A 10 -15.24 7.71 -3.27
CA ALA A 10 -14.29 6.79 -3.90
C ALA A 10 -12.83 7.25 -3.71
N GLN A 11 -12.54 8.54 -3.90
CA GLN A 11 -11.21 9.09 -3.67
C GLN A 11 -10.78 8.95 -2.21
N LYS A 12 -11.68 9.21 -1.26
CA LYS A 12 -11.40 9.03 0.17
C LYS A 12 -11.07 7.58 0.50
N HIS A 13 -11.77 6.61 -0.10
CA HIS A 13 -11.46 5.19 0.09
C HIS A 13 -10.06 4.82 -0.42
N ILE A 14 -9.69 5.27 -1.63
CA ILE A 14 -8.35 5.02 -2.20
C ILE A 14 -7.24 5.62 -1.32
N VAL A 15 -7.42 6.85 -0.85
CA VAL A 15 -6.46 7.52 0.04
C VAL A 15 -6.34 6.78 1.38
N ASN A 16 -7.47 6.35 1.94
CA ASN A 16 -7.47 5.62 3.21
C ASN A 16 -6.77 4.27 3.07
N GLU A 17 -7.05 3.53 1.99
CA GLU A 17 -6.42 2.24 1.70
C GLU A 17 -4.90 2.41 1.53
N SER A 18 -4.47 3.35 0.70
CA SER A 18 -3.04 3.64 0.50
C SER A 18 -2.31 3.98 1.81
N ARG A 19 -2.90 4.86 2.64
CA ARG A 19 -2.34 5.21 3.95
C ARG A 19 -2.26 4.02 4.90
N TRP A 20 -3.26 3.14 4.86
CA TRP A 20 -3.26 1.96 5.70
C TRP A 20 -2.17 0.97 5.26
N LEU A 21 -2.03 0.72 3.97
CA LEU A 21 -0.97 -0.15 3.42
C LEU A 21 0.43 0.40 3.71
N GLN A 22 0.65 1.71 3.60
CA GLN A 22 1.92 2.35 3.99
C GLN A 22 2.26 2.13 5.48
N LYS A 23 1.27 2.21 6.37
CA LYS A 23 1.46 1.92 7.80
C LYS A 23 1.80 0.45 8.04
N VAL A 24 1.16 -0.46 7.31
CA VAL A 24 1.47 -1.89 7.39
C VAL A 24 2.92 -2.13 6.96
N LEU A 25 3.34 -1.59 5.82
CA LEU A 25 4.74 -1.70 5.35
C LEU A 25 5.74 -1.15 6.36
N PHE A 26 5.44 0.00 6.99
CA PHE A 26 6.28 0.55 8.04
C PHE A 26 6.37 -0.38 9.26
N GLY A 27 5.25 -0.97 9.68
CA GLY A 27 5.23 -1.94 10.77
C GLY A 27 6.05 -3.19 10.47
N LEU A 28 5.96 -3.71 9.25
CA LEU A 28 6.72 -4.88 8.79
C LEU A 28 8.22 -4.59 8.73
N ASP A 29 8.63 -3.42 8.25
CA ASP A 29 10.03 -2.98 8.26
C ASP A 29 10.59 -2.90 9.69
N LYS A 30 9.81 -2.34 10.64
CA LYS A 30 10.21 -2.30 12.06
C LYS A 30 10.32 -3.69 12.68
N ALA A 31 9.39 -4.59 12.38
CA ALA A 31 9.46 -5.96 12.85
C ALA A 31 10.69 -6.70 12.29
N ARG A 32 11.04 -6.48 11.02
CA ARG A 32 12.26 -7.01 10.39
C ARG A 32 13.52 -6.50 11.08
N GLN A 33 13.62 -5.19 11.28
CA GLN A 33 14.77 -4.58 11.97
C GLN A 33 14.91 -5.12 13.40
N ALA A 34 13.80 -5.32 14.11
CA ALA A 34 13.82 -5.90 15.45
C ALA A 34 14.28 -7.37 15.44
N ARG A 35 13.78 -8.20 14.51
CA ARG A 35 14.24 -9.59 14.36
C ARG A 35 15.73 -9.66 14.05
N GLN A 36 16.20 -8.82 13.12
CA GLN A 36 17.61 -8.79 12.75
C GLN A 36 18.50 -8.45 13.94
N LYS A 37 18.18 -7.40 14.70
CA LYS A 37 18.92 -7.04 15.92
C LYS A 37 18.92 -8.17 16.96
N LEU A 38 17.79 -8.85 17.13
CA LEU A 38 17.70 -9.96 18.08
C LEU A 38 18.57 -11.15 17.65
N ALA A 39 18.57 -11.47 16.36
CA ALA A 39 19.39 -12.53 15.78
C ALA A 39 20.90 -12.21 15.91
N GLU A 40 21.30 -10.97 15.65
CA GLU A 40 22.67 -10.49 15.85
C GLU A 40 23.13 -10.63 17.31
N ILE A 41 22.29 -10.26 18.28
CA ILE A 41 22.59 -10.40 19.71
C ILE A 41 22.74 -11.87 20.12
N ARG A 42 21.98 -12.78 19.50
CA ARG A 42 21.97 -14.21 19.82
C ARG A 42 22.97 -15.04 19.02
N GLY A 43 23.59 -14.46 17.97
CA GLY A 43 24.41 -15.21 17.02
C GLY A 43 23.62 -16.23 16.22
N GLU A 44 22.32 -15.97 16.00
CA GLU A 44 21.41 -16.86 15.27
C GLU A 44 21.19 -16.38 13.83
N GLU A 45 20.90 -17.31 12.91
CA GLU A 45 20.50 -16.97 11.55
C GLU A 45 18.98 -16.75 11.46
N LEU A 46 18.56 -15.76 10.67
CA LEU A 46 17.14 -15.41 10.53
C LEU A 46 16.39 -16.47 9.74
N SER A 47 15.46 -17.17 10.40
CA SER A 47 14.53 -18.04 9.69
C SER A 47 13.47 -17.25 8.90
N PRO A 48 13.09 -17.71 7.70
CA PRO A 48 11.97 -17.16 6.95
C PRO A 48 10.68 -17.15 7.78
N VAL A 49 9.83 -16.14 7.58
CA VAL A 49 8.51 -16.08 8.20
C VAL A 49 7.47 -16.46 7.18
N THR A 50 6.61 -17.40 7.56
CA THR A 50 5.45 -17.83 6.78
C THR A 50 4.19 -17.52 7.58
N ILE A 51 3.17 -17.02 6.90
CA ILE A 51 1.86 -16.69 7.48
C ILE A 51 0.85 -17.64 6.85
N GLU A 52 0.05 -18.30 7.68
CA GLU A 52 -1.09 -19.08 7.23
C GLU A 52 -2.23 -18.15 6.83
N THR A 53 -2.66 -18.24 5.59
CA THR A 53 -3.82 -17.53 5.06
C THR A 53 -4.92 -18.53 4.66
N SER A 54 -6.12 -18.03 4.38
CA SER A 54 -7.21 -18.86 3.85
C SER A 54 -6.87 -19.53 2.50
N GLU A 55 -5.91 -18.99 1.76
CA GLU A 55 -5.45 -19.50 0.46
C GLU A 55 -4.20 -20.39 0.59
N GLY A 56 -3.69 -20.57 1.82
CA GLY A 56 -2.50 -21.34 2.13
C GLY A 56 -1.36 -20.52 2.72
N PRO A 57 -0.19 -21.15 2.92
CA PRO A 57 0.97 -20.50 3.49
C PRO A 57 1.59 -19.49 2.52
N VAL A 58 1.82 -18.27 2.99
CA VAL A 58 2.46 -17.20 2.23
C VAL A 58 3.70 -16.71 2.96
N THR A 59 4.81 -16.52 2.25
CA THR A 59 6.01 -15.94 2.87
C THR A 59 5.78 -14.46 3.16
N LEU A 60 6.34 -13.98 4.26
CA LEU A 60 6.23 -12.56 4.62
C LEU A 60 6.79 -11.64 3.51
N SER A 61 7.83 -12.09 2.81
CA SER A 61 8.39 -11.38 1.66
C SER A 61 7.38 -11.23 0.52
N ALA A 62 6.68 -12.31 0.14
CA ALA A 62 5.66 -12.26 -0.90
C ALA A 62 4.48 -11.37 -0.49
N LEU A 63 4.09 -11.41 0.79
CA LEU A 63 3.03 -10.55 1.31
C LEU A 63 3.42 -9.06 1.24
N GLU A 64 4.66 -8.71 1.59
CA GLU A 64 5.15 -7.35 1.47
C GLU A 64 5.16 -6.84 0.02
N GLU A 65 5.59 -7.68 -0.92
CA GLU A 65 5.59 -7.34 -2.34
C GLU A 65 4.18 -7.07 -2.85
N ALA A 66 3.21 -7.92 -2.48
CA ALA A 66 1.80 -7.73 -2.82
C ALA A 66 1.24 -6.41 -2.24
N ILE A 67 1.59 -6.07 -0.99
CA ILE A 67 1.18 -4.82 -0.35
C ILE A 67 1.79 -3.60 -1.07
N ARG A 68 3.08 -3.68 -1.46
CA ARG A 68 3.75 -2.62 -2.23
C ARG A 68 3.08 -2.41 -3.58
N LEU A 69 2.88 -3.49 -4.34
CA LEU A 69 2.23 -3.45 -5.66
C LEU A 69 0.84 -2.80 -5.57
N ARG A 70 0.05 -3.17 -4.54
CA ARG A 70 -1.26 -2.57 -4.31
C ARG A 70 -1.16 -1.09 -3.96
N SER A 71 -0.23 -0.70 -3.08
CA SER A 71 0.00 0.70 -2.72
C SER A 71 0.35 1.55 -3.95
N ASP A 72 1.25 1.05 -4.80
CA ASP A 72 1.69 1.75 -6.02
C ASP A 72 0.54 1.90 -7.02
N THR A 73 -0.25 0.84 -7.21
CA THR A 73 -1.46 0.87 -8.05
C THR A 73 -2.47 1.92 -7.57
N LEU A 74 -2.66 2.06 -6.26
CA LEU A 74 -3.56 3.06 -5.68
C LEU A 74 -3.03 4.48 -5.89
N LEU A 75 -1.72 4.70 -5.76
CA LEU A 75 -1.08 6.00 -6.00
C LEU A 75 -1.18 6.40 -7.47
N GLU A 76 -0.87 5.49 -8.41
CA GLU A 76 -1.06 5.73 -9.84
C GLU A 76 -2.50 6.08 -10.18
N THR A 77 -3.46 5.41 -9.54
CA THR A 77 -4.89 5.70 -9.74
C THR A 77 -5.25 7.12 -9.29
N LEU A 78 -4.66 7.59 -8.18
CA LEU A 78 -4.84 8.97 -7.72
C LEU A 78 -4.20 9.98 -8.67
N GLU A 79 -3.00 9.70 -9.18
CA GLU A 79 -2.29 10.56 -10.13
C GLU A 79 -3.02 10.68 -11.46
N LYS A 80 -3.44 9.56 -12.05
CA LYS A 80 -4.23 9.54 -13.30
C LYS A 80 -5.52 10.37 -13.16
N ARG A 81 -6.19 10.28 -12.01
CA ARG A 81 -7.39 11.09 -11.72
C ARG A 81 -7.07 12.57 -11.56
N ARG A 82 -5.96 12.92 -10.90
CA ARG A 82 -5.51 14.31 -10.74
C ARG A 82 -5.16 14.95 -12.08
N SER A 83 -4.43 14.23 -12.94
CA SER A 83 -4.06 14.69 -14.28
C SER A 83 -5.26 14.80 -15.22
N GLY A 84 -6.20 13.86 -15.17
CA GLY A 84 -7.46 13.93 -15.93
C GLY A 84 -8.33 15.13 -15.54
N LEU A 85 -8.38 15.47 -14.24
CA LEU A 85 -9.04 16.68 -13.74
C LEU A 85 -8.38 17.98 -14.26
N LEU A 86 -7.05 18.02 -14.28
CA LEU A 86 -6.30 19.18 -14.77
C LEU A 86 -6.43 19.40 -16.28
N LEU A 87 -6.54 18.32 -17.07
CA LEU A 87 -6.78 18.39 -18.51
C LEU A 87 -8.22 18.84 -18.82
N GLY A 88 -9.22 18.36 -18.08
CA GLY A 88 -10.61 18.80 -18.21
C GLY A 88 -10.83 20.28 -17.90
N LEU A 89 -10.05 20.85 -16.98
CA LEU A 89 -10.10 22.29 -16.66
C LEU A 89 -9.45 23.18 -17.74
N LYS A 90 -8.46 22.66 -18.49
CA LYS A 90 -7.80 23.39 -19.58
C LYS A 90 -8.63 23.42 -20.87
N GLY A 91 -9.50 22.43 -21.11
CA GLY A 91 -10.39 22.38 -22.29
C GLY A 91 -11.68 23.20 -22.17
N SER A 92 -11.97 23.79 -21.00
CA SER A 92 -13.22 24.53 -20.75
C SER A 92 -13.12 26.04 -21.00
N LYS A 93 -12.03 26.51 -21.62
CA LYS A 93 -11.88 27.87 -22.15
C LYS A 93 -11.61 27.80 -23.66
N ALA A 94 -12.64 27.54 -24.44
CA ALA A 94 -12.68 27.77 -25.89
C ALA A 94 -14.12 28.15 -26.25
#